data_AF-A0A1G6RVP0-F1
#
_entry.id   AF-A0A1G6RVP0-F1
#
_cell.length_a   1.000
_cell.length_b   1.000
_cell.length_c   1.000
_cell.angle_alpha   90.00
_cell.angle_beta   90.00
_cell.angle_gamma   90.00
#
_symmetry.space_group_name_H-M   'P 1'
#
loop_
_entity.id
_entity.type
_entity.pdbx_description
1 polymer ?
#
loop_
_entity_poly.entity_id
_entity_poly.type
_entity_poly.pdbx_seq_one_letter_code
_entity_poly.pdbx_strand_id
1 'polypeptide(L)'
;MSTDGFSTDGESKFESLDEDNLGLDPLEEGIEPPERWAEADKHGMTIAEQREGADIGDRLAAEEPDVSDPGRPGQDTPIDELSDRMDEPADDVDDVAPDEPERRSDTERRGRAADEAGGSVASALREE
;
A
#
# COMPACT_ATOMS: atom_id res chain seq x y z
N MET A 1 13.15 -53.57 -43.25
CA MET A 1 14.03 -53.17 -42.14
C MET A 1 15.20 -52.39 -42.75
N SER A 2 15.12 -51.06 -42.76
CA SER A 2 16.21 -50.13 -43.07
C SER A 2 15.80 -48.79 -42.46
N THR A 3 16.45 -48.39 -41.36
CA THR A 3 17.46 -47.32 -41.25
C THR A 3 16.89 -45.92 -41.47
N ASP A 4 16.90 -45.15 -40.39
CA ASP A 4 17.03 -43.68 -40.24
C ASP A 4 16.35 -43.39 -38.87
N GLY A 5 17.06 -43.37 -37.75
CA GLY A 5 18.14 -42.44 -37.52
C GLY A 5 17.54 -41.04 -37.39
N PHE A 6 16.68 -40.81 -36.40
CA PHE A 6 16.09 -39.50 -36.16
C PHE A 6 17.24 -38.52 -35.90
N SER A 7 17.46 -37.61 -36.84
CA SER A 7 18.61 -36.72 -36.88
C SER A 7 18.63 -35.85 -35.62
N THR A 8 19.67 -36.01 -34.82
CA THR A 8 20.03 -35.11 -33.70
C THR A 8 20.77 -33.85 -34.18
N ASP A 9 20.82 -33.59 -35.49
CA ASP A 9 21.57 -32.49 -36.12
C ASP A 9 20.80 -31.15 -36.16
N GLY A 10 19.67 -31.06 -35.46
CA GLY A 10 18.76 -29.90 -35.49
C GLY A 10 18.76 -29.02 -34.24
N GLU A 11 19.40 -29.46 -33.16
CA GLU A 11 19.36 -28.71 -31.90
C GLU A 11 20.27 -27.48 -32.03
N SER A 12 19.67 -26.30 -31.86
CA SER A 12 20.46 -25.07 -31.91
C SER A 12 21.43 -25.06 -30.73
N LYS A 13 22.56 -24.35 -30.85
CA LYS A 13 23.50 -24.17 -29.71
C LYS A 13 22.83 -23.62 -28.44
N PHE A 14 21.65 -23.00 -28.58
CA PHE A 14 20.87 -22.52 -27.47
C PHE A 14 20.03 -23.62 -26.82
N GLU A 15 19.43 -24.53 -27.59
CA GLU A 15 18.66 -25.68 -27.06
C GLU A 15 19.57 -26.67 -26.32
N SER A 16 20.82 -26.83 -26.74
CA SER A 16 21.81 -27.64 -25.99
C SER A 16 22.15 -27.06 -24.61
N LEU A 17 21.79 -25.81 -24.33
CA LEU A 17 21.96 -25.15 -23.04
C LEU A 17 20.68 -25.18 -22.21
N ASP A 18 19.61 -25.84 -22.69
CA ASP A 18 18.40 -26.03 -21.91
C ASP A 18 18.66 -26.98 -20.73
N GLU A 19 17.90 -26.74 -19.68
CA GLU A 19 17.96 -27.44 -18.39
C GLU A 19 17.89 -28.97 -18.53
N ASP A 20 16.93 -29.45 -19.32
CA ASP A 20 16.69 -30.87 -19.59
C ASP A 20 17.94 -31.55 -20.20
N ASN A 21 18.74 -30.79 -20.95
CA ASN A 21 19.96 -31.26 -21.60
C ASN A 21 21.21 -31.12 -20.71
N LEU A 22 21.27 -30.09 -19.86
CA LEU A 22 22.36 -29.87 -18.91
C LEU A 22 22.27 -30.78 -17.68
N GLY A 23 21.09 -31.37 -17.41
CA GLY A 23 20.88 -32.26 -16.28
C GLY A 23 21.05 -31.56 -14.92
N LEU A 24 20.85 -30.25 -14.92
CA LEU A 24 20.85 -29.40 -13.73
C LEU A 24 19.40 -29.02 -13.45
N ASP A 25 18.92 -29.19 -12.23
CA ASP A 25 17.66 -28.59 -11.81
C ASP A 25 17.95 -27.14 -11.31
N PRO A 26 17.40 -26.08 -11.92
CA PRO A 26 17.56 -24.70 -11.49
C PRO A 26 16.97 -24.45 -10.11
N LEU A 27 16.16 -25.36 -9.59
CA LEU A 27 15.70 -25.37 -8.20
C LEU A 27 16.66 -26.09 -7.25
N GLU A 28 17.56 -26.96 -7.75
CA GLU A 28 18.63 -27.58 -6.96
C GLU A 28 19.73 -26.57 -6.60
N GLU A 29 20.09 -25.70 -7.56
CA GLU A 29 20.81 -24.44 -7.30
C GLU A 29 19.84 -23.25 -7.26
N GLY A 30 18.61 -23.48 -6.82
CA GLY A 30 17.65 -22.41 -6.59
C GLY A 30 18.22 -21.46 -5.56
N ILE A 31 18.25 -20.17 -5.88
CA ILE A 31 18.56 -19.12 -4.90
C ILE A 31 17.66 -19.37 -3.70
N GLU A 32 18.24 -19.85 -2.60
CA GLU A 32 17.51 -20.01 -1.36
C GLU A 32 16.88 -18.65 -1.05
N PRO A 33 15.54 -18.58 -0.89
CA PRO A 33 14.92 -17.31 -0.59
C PRO A 33 15.62 -16.73 0.64
N PRO A 34 15.83 -15.40 0.69
CA PRO A 34 16.58 -14.79 1.77
C PRO A 34 16.04 -15.26 3.11
N GLU A 35 16.96 -15.55 4.04
CA GLU A 35 16.57 -15.85 5.41
C GLU A 35 15.62 -14.74 5.89
N ARG A 36 14.43 -15.14 6.36
CA ARG A 36 13.34 -14.23 6.80
C ARG A 36 12.57 -13.55 5.66
N TRP A 37 12.30 -14.24 4.56
CA TRP A 37 11.20 -13.83 3.68
C TRP A 37 9.95 -13.53 4.53
N ALA A 38 9.55 -12.25 4.53
CA ALA A 38 8.26 -11.81 5.03
C ALA A 38 7.27 -11.88 3.87
N GLU A 39 6.21 -12.67 4.07
CA GLU A 39 5.07 -12.76 3.17
C GLU A 39 4.59 -11.35 2.77
N ALA A 40 4.49 -11.09 1.47
CA ALA A 40 4.31 -9.73 0.94
C ALA A 40 2.96 -9.13 1.32
N ASP A 41 1.86 -9.88 1.24
CA ASP A 41 0.60 -9.50 1.87
C ASP A 41 -0.20 -10.75 2.27
N LYS A 42 -0.78 -10.74 3.48
CA LYS A 42 -1.59 -11.86 4.02
C LYS A 42 -3.06 -11.81 3.64
N HIS A 43 -3.57 -10.60 3.36
CA HIS A 43 -4.96 -10.33 3.02
C HIS A 43 -5.03 -9.23 1.96
N GLY A 44 -6.18 -9.10 1.29
CA GLY A 44 -6.42 -8.02 0.32
C GLY A 44 -5.97 -8.33 -1.11
N MET A 45 -5.69 -9.60 -1.42
CA MET A 45 -5.33 -10.05 -2.77
C MET A 45 -6.53 -10.03 -3.73
N THR A 46 -7.75 -10.11 -3.18
CA THR A 46 -8.99 -10.02 -3.95
C THR A 46 -9.82 -8.78 -3.54
N ILE A 47 -10.67 -8.31 -4.45
CA ILE A 47 -11.60 -7.20 -4.17
C ILE A 47 -12.56 -7.53 -3.01
N ALA A 48 -12.90 -8.79 -2.82
CA ALA A 48 -13.71 -9.23 -1.70
C ALA A 48 -12.95 -9.06 -0.38
N GLU A 49 -11.72 -9.56 -0.31
CA GLU A 49 -10.88 -9.44 0.88
C GLU A 49 -10.48 -7.99 1.19
N GLN A 50 -10.31 -7.13 0.19
CA GLN A 50 -10.06 -5.70 0.44
C GLN A 50 -11.25 -5.01 1.12
N ARG A 51 -12.48 -5.47 0.83
CA ARG A 51 -13.70 -4.93 1.45
C ARG A 51 -13.92 -5.47 2.86
N GLU A 52 -13.57 -6.72 3.07
CA GLU A 52 -13.71 -7.40 4.36
C GLU A 52 -12.58 -7.04 5.33
N GLY A 53 -11.35 -6.93 4.82
CA GLY A 53 -10.13 -6.71 5.59
C GLY A 53 -9.65 -7.97 6.29
N ALA A 54 -8.74 -7.79 7.26
CA ALA A 54 -8.31 -8.86 8.16
C ALA A 54 -9.43 -9.22 9.15
N ASP A 55 -9.48 -10.49 9.56
CA ASP A 55 -10.45 -10.96 10.55
C ASP A 55 -10.33 -10.19 11.87
N ILE A 56 -11.45 -10.04 12.57
CA ILE A 56 -11.48 -9.33 13.85
C ILE A 56 -10.56 -9.99 14.89
N GLY A 57 -10.43 -11.33 14.86
CA GLY A 57 -9.52 -12.06 15.75
C GLY A 57 -8.06 -11.74 15.48
N ASP A 58 -7.65 -11.67 14.22
CA ASP A 58 -6.28 -11.33 13.83
C ASP A 58 -5.94 -9.88 14.23
N ARG A 59 -6.90 -8.96 14.06
CA ARG A 59 -6.74 -7.57 14.48
C ARG A 59 -6.57 -7.43 16.00
N LEU A 60 -7.34 -8.20 16.78
CA LEU A 60 -7.22 -8.20 18.24
C LEU A 60 -5.94 -8.88 18.72
N ALA A 61 -5.50 -9.94 18.05
CA ALA A 61 -4.25 -10.63 18.39
C ALA A 61 -3.01 -9.77 18.10
N ALA A 62 -3.11 -8.85 17.14
CA ALA A 62 -2.05 -7.89 16.81
C ALA A 62 -2.03 -6.65 17.73
N GLU A 63 -3.07 -6.42 18.53
CA GLU A 63 -3.15 -5.28 19.45
C GLU A 63 -2.22 -5.48 20.65
N GLU A 64 -1.44 -4.45 21.00
CA GLU A 64 -0.67 -4.43 22.24
C GLU A 64 -1.56 -3.89 23.38
N PRO A 65 -1.59 -4.53 24.55
CA PRO A 65 -2.31 -4.01 25.70
C PRO A 65 -1.77 -2.63 26.09
N ASP A 66 -2.66 -1.65 26.24
CA ASP A 66 -2.30 -0.34 26.82
C ASP A 66 -1.96 -0.54 28.31
N VAL A 67 -0.67 -0.70 28.59
CA VAL A 67 -0.15 -0.82 29.95
C VAL A 67 -0.09 0.57 30.57
N SER A 68 -0.72 0.74 31.73
CA SER A 68 -0.76 2.04 32.41
C SER A 68 0.65 2.52 32.73
N ASP A 69 1.05 3.63 32.11
CA ASP A 69 2.25 4.37 32.49
C ASP A 69 1.97 5.05 33.85
N PRO A 70 2.76 4.78 34.91
CA PRO A 70 2.56 5.43 36.21
C PRO A 70 2.67 6.96 36.18
N GLY A 71 3.21 7.55 35.11
CA GLY A 71 3.25 9.00 34.89
C GLY A 71 2.05 9.57 34.13
N ARG A 72 1.18 8.73 33.56
CA ARG A 72 0.06 9.15 32.71
C ARG A 72 -1.28 8.72 33.31
N PRO A 73 -2.26 9.64 33.42
CA PRO A 73 -3.63 9.26 33.77
C PRO A 73 -4.16 8.18 32.83
N GLY A 74 -4.63 7.07 33.40
CA GLY A 74 -5.19 5.94 32.69
C GLY A 74 -6.72 5.87 32.83
N GLN A 75 -7.31 4.76 32.35
CA GLN A 75 -8.77 4.56 32.41
C GLN A 75 -9.33 4.52 33.83
N ASP A 76 -8.52 4.09 34.79
CA ASP A 76 -8.90 3.98 36.21
C ASP A 76 -8.63 5.26 37.01
N THR A 77 -8.05 6.31 36.39
CA THR A 77 -7.77 7.56 37.09
C THR A 77 -9.08 8.30 37.41
N PRO A 78 -9.36 8.64 38.69
CA PRO A 78 -10.54 9.40 39.07
C PRO A 78 -10.60 10.75 38.35
N ILE A 79 -11.81 11.20 37.98
CA ILE A 79 -12.01 12.45 37.24
C ILE A 79 -11.43 13.65 38.00
N ASP A 80 -11.53 13.68 39.33
CA ASP A 80 -11.01 14.78 40.16
C ASP A 80 -9.47 14.89 40.17
N GLU A 81 -8.77 13.84 39.73
CA GLU A 81 -7.30 13.81 39.59
C GLU A 81 -6.85 14.14 38.16
N LEU A 82 -7.79 14.23 37.21
CA LEU A 82 -7.51 14.60 35.83
C LEU A 82 -7.27 16.11 35.74
N SER A 83 -6.23 16.51 34.99
CA SER A 83 -5.94 17.93 34.79
C SER A 83 -6.94 18.55 33.80
N ASP A 84 -7.54 19.68 34.17
CA ASP A 84 -8.41 20.50 33.29
C ASP A 84 -7.67 21.11 32.07
N ARG A 85 -6.37 20.84 31.90
CA ARG A 85 -5.50 21.37 30.83
C ARG A 85 -5.87 20.86 29.41
N MET A 86 -6.91 20.04 29.24
CA MET A 86 -7.32 19.58 27.90
C MET A 86 -7.77 20.72 26.98
N ASP A 87 -8.18 21.86 27.53
CA ASP A 87 -8.57 23.06 26.76
C ASP A 87 -7.39 24.02 26.46
N GLU A 88 -6.16 23.71 26.90
CA GLU A 88 -5.01 24.54 26.55
C GLU A 88 -4.50 24.15 25.16
N PRO A 89 -4.51 25.07 24.16
CA PRO A 89 -3.98 24.76 22.85
C PRO A 89 -2.51 24.34 22.99
N ALA A 90 -2.16 23.20 22.42
CA ALA A 90 -0.75 22.83 22.31
C ALA A 90 -0.05 23.93 21.51
N ASP A 91 0.97 24.58 22.08
CA ASP A 91 1.77 25.60 21.39
C ASP A 91 2.51 25.06 20.14
N ASP A 92 2.45 23.74 19.90
CA ASP A 92 3.14 22.99 18.84
C ASP A 92 2.22 22.49 17.71
N VAL A 93 1.02 23.05 17.53
CA VAL A 93 0.35 22.97 16.23
C VAL A 93 0.82 24.17 15.42
N ASP A 94 1.61 23.94 14.36
CA ASP A 94 1.77 24.94 13.31
C ASP A 94 0.36 25.43 12.96
N ASP A 95 0.11 26.73 13.14
CA ASP A 95 -1.07 27.41 12.62
C ASP A 95 -1.13 27.08 11.13
N VAL A 96 -1.87 26.03 10.77
CA VAL A 96 -2.27 25.77 9.40
C VAL A 96 -3.12 26.99 9.08
N ALA A 97 -2.50 27.95 8.39
CA ALA A 97 -3.19 29.10 7.85
C ALA A 97 -4.50 28.58 7.26
N PRO A 98 -5.67 29.14 7.62
CA PRO A 98 -6.90 28.71 7.02
C PRO A 98 -6.67 28.74 5.52
N ASP A 99 -6.86 27.60 4.84
CA ASP A 99 -6.74 27.50 3.39
C ASP A 99 -7.39 28.75 2.82
N GLU A 100 -6.61 29.57 2.11
CA GLU A 100 -7.13 30.80 1.51
C GLU A 100 -8.45 30.42 0.81
N PRO A 101 -9.54 31.18 0.99
CA PRO A 101 -10.82 30.77 0.44
C PRO A 101 -10.65 30.59 -1.07
N GLU A 102 -10.62 29.31 -1.49
CA GLU A 102 -10.57 28.86 -2.87
C GLU A 102 -11.45 29.80 -3.68
N ARG A 103 -10.82 30.66 -4.49
CA ARG A 103 -11.54 31.67 -5.26
C ARG A 103 -12.34 30.91 -6.30
N ARG A 104 -13.57 30.55 -5.95
CA ARG A 104 -14.51 29.92 -6.88
C ARG A 104 -14.48 30.69 -8.19
N SER A 105 -14.19 29.94 -9.25
CA SER A 105 -14.18 30.45 -10.60
C SER A 105 -15.53 31.11 -10.91
N ASP A 106 -15.52 32.05 -11.85
CA ASP A 106 -16.73 32.75 -12.24
C ASP A 106 -17.79 31.79 -12.84
N THR A 107 -17.38 30.62 -13.35
CA THR A 107 -18.29 29.59 -13.89
C THR A 107 -18.96 28.77 -12.79
N GLU A 108 -18.24 28.40 -11.73
CA GLU A 108 -18.81 27.78 -10.52
C GLU A 108 -19.79 28.73 -9.82
N ARG A 109 -19.43 30.01 -9.71
CA ARG A 109 -20.30 31.04 -9.11
C ARG A 109 -21.61 31.23 -9.87
N ARG A 110 -21.61 30.96 -11.18
CA ARG A 110 -22.78 31.03 -12.06
C ARG A 110 -23.50 29.69 -12.23
N GLY A 111 -23.09 28.63 -11.52
CA GLY A 111 -23.71 27.31 -11.57
C GLY A 111 -23.55 26.57 -12.90
N ARG A 112 -22.53 26.91 -13.69
CA ARG A 112 -22.28 26.35 -15.04
C ARG A 112 -21.06 25.42 -15.11
N ALA A 113 -20.59 24.93 -13.97
CA ALA A 113 -19.40 24.08 -13.89
C ALA A 113 -19.51 22.78 -14.72
N ALA A 114 -20.72 22.31 -15.01
CA ALA A 114 -20.95 21.10 -15.81
C ALA A 114 -20.87 21.32 -17.34
N ASP A 115 -20.97 22.57 -17.81
CA ASP A 115 -20.97 22.91 -19.24
C ASP A 115 -19.54 23.12 -19.79
N GLU A 116 -18.53 23.15 -18.92
CA GLU A 116 -17.13 23.36 -19.27
C GLU A 116 -16.37 22.03 -19.21
N ALA A 117 -15.95 21.54 -20.38
CA ALA A 117 -15.17 20.33 -20.49
C ALA A 117 -13.77 20.55 -19.89
N GLY A 118 -13.49 19.90 -18.75
CA GLY A 118 -12.17 19.90 -18.13
C GLY A 118 -12.00 20.84 -16.93
N GLY A 119 -12.99 20.88 -16.03
CA GLY A 119 -12.98 21.71 -14.81
C GLY A 119 -11.62 21.81 -14.12
N SER A 120 -11.35 23.01 -13.59
CA SER A 120 -10.15 23.55 -12.88
C SER A 120 -8.75 23.21 -13.45
N VAL A 121 -8.48 21.99 -13.87
CA VAL A 121 -7.21 21.51 -14.43
C VAL A 121 -6.96 22.06 -15.84
N ALA A 122 -7.99 22.17 -16.70
CA ALA A 122 -7.78 22.62 -18.09
C ALA A 122 -7.54 24.13 -18.21
N SER A 123 -8.01 24.94 -17.24
CA SER A 123 -7.80 26.39 -17.24
C SER A 123 -6.35 26.77 -16.92
N ALA A 124 -5.69 26.02 -16.02
CA ALA A 124 -4.29 26.26 -15.65
C ALA A 124 -3.31 26.02 -16.82
N LEU A 125 -3.70 25.19 -17.80
CA LEU A 125 -2.91 24.90 -19.01
C LEU A 125 -3.15 25.87 -20.18
N ARG A 126 -4.13 26.78 -20.08
CA ARG A 126 -4.49 27.72 -21.16
C ARG A 126 -3.81 29.08 -21.02
N GLU A 127 -3.27 29.39 -19.85
CA GLU A 127 -2.50 30.61 -19.60
C GLU A 127 -1.00 30.35 -19.75
N GLU A 128 -0.58 29.92 -20.94
CA GLU A 128 0.82 29.95 -21.41
C GLU A 128 0.91 30.61 -22.79
#